data_AF-M5RQJ7-F1
#
_entry.id   AF-M5RQJ7-F1
#
_cell.length_a   1.000
_cell.length_b   1.000
_cell.length_c   1.000
_cell.angle_alpha   90.00
_cell.angle_beta   90.00
_cell.angle_gamma   90.00
#
_symmetry.space_group_name_H-M   'P 1'
#
loop_
_entity.id
_entity.type
_entity.pdbx_description
1 polymer ?
#
loop_
_entity_poly.entity_id
_entity_poly.type
_entity_poly.pdbx_seq_one_letter_code
_entity_poly.pdbx_strand_id
1 'polypeptide(L)'
;MRTYGCQVRLLDRMLALLLEYVGDLDPLVVLVGTSGFSLGQNQTIGYRAGPLRSSHHRVPMIVSDLGPVREKRVVNANSLPAMLAKIKTRPDCLVDPSVWASGDSEFDPRVLTRDGKGSVAVTTSRWYHVRDADQHDRLYLKPDDLEDQNDVSRLRPDIVDLLGE
;
A
#
# COMPACT_ATOMS: atom_id res chain seq x y z
N MET A 1 10.54 -12.26 -16.68
CA MET A 1 11.03 -11.93 -15.31
C MET A 1 12.47 -11.41 -15.27
N ARG A 2 13.42 -11.90 -16.10
CA ARG A 2 14.83 -11.42 -16.09
C ARG A 2 14.98 -9.90 -16.25
N THR A 3 14.33 -9.30 -17.24
CA THR A 3 14.44 -7.84 -17.51
C THR A 3 13.96 -6.99 -16.34
N TYR A 4 12.81 -7.33 -15.75
CA TYR A 4 12.29 -6.64 -14.58
C TYR A 4 13.24 -6.73 -13.38
N GLY A 5 13.80 -7.92 -13.11
CA GLY A 5 14.82 -8.08 -12.08
C GLY A 5 16.07 -7.23 -12.31
N CYS A 6 16.51 -7.09 -13.58
CA CYS A 6 17.61 -6.18 -13.91
C CYS A 6 17.26 -4.71 -13.66
N GLN A 7 16.02 -4.29 -13.95
CA GLN A 7 15.56 -2.92 -13.66
C GLN A 7 15.58 -2.62 -12.16
N VAL A 8 15.09 -3.56 -11.33
CA VAL A 8 15.12 -3.40 -9.87
C VAL A 8 16.57 -3.32 -9.35
N ARG A 9 17.48 -4.17 -9.85
CA ARG A 9 18.91 -4.11 -9.50
C ARG A 9 19.57 -2.81 -9.91
N LEU A 10 19.20 -2.24 -11.05
CA LEU A 10 19.72 -0.94 -11.48
C LEU A 10 19.26 0.16 -10.52
N LEU A 11 17.98 0.18 -10.12
CA LEU A 11 17.46 1.14 -9.15
C LEU A 11 18.17 1.03 -7.80
N ASP A 12 18.40 -0.19 -7.31
CA ASP A 12 19.16 -0.44 -6.09
C ASP A 12 20.59 0.13 -6.18
N ARG A 13 21.28 -0.11 -7.30
CA ARG A 13 22.64 0.43 -7.51
C ARG A 13 22.65 1.95 -7.60
N MET A 14 21.66 2.55 -8.25
CA MET A 14 21.52 4.01 -8.33
C MET A 14 21.29 4.62 -6.95
N LEU A 15 20.46 3.99 -6.11
CA LEU A 15 20.22 4.44 -4.74
C LEU A 15 21.50 4.34 -3.90
N ALA A 16 22.24 3.23 -4.00
CA ALA A 16 23.52 3.08 -3.29
C ALA A 16 24.53 4.17 -3.66
N LEU A 17 24.66 4.50 -4.96
CA LEU A 17 25.54 5.57 -5.43
C LEU A 17 25.07 6.96 -4.95
N LEU A 18 23.77 7.20 -4.92
CA LEU A 18 23.22 8.45 -4.38
C LEU A 18 23.61 8.59 -2.91
N LEU A 19 23.36 7.56 -2.09
CA LEU A 19 23.67 7.59 -0.65
C LEU A 19 25.16 7.75 -0.37
N GLU A 20 26.03 7.12 -1.17
CA GLU A 20 27.48 7.33 -1.08
C GLU A 20 27.86 8.79 -1.34
N TYR A 21 27.22 9.44 -2.33
CA TYR A 21 27.53 10.82 -2.70
C TYR A 21 26.98 11.87 -1.73
N VAL A 22 25.81 11.61 -1.14
CA VAL A 22 25.17 12.54 -0.18
C VAL A 22 25.40 12.16 1.28
N GLY A 23 26.23 11.15 1.55
CA GLY A 23 26.41 10.58 2.90
C GLY A 23 26.85 11.59 3.96
N ASP A 24 27.73 12.52 3.60
CA ASP A 24 28.21 13.57 4.53
C ASP A 24 27.11 14.53 4.99
N LEU A 25 25.96 14.57 4.30
CA LEU A 25 24.81 15.40 4.66
C LEU A 25 23.85 14.71 5.63
N ASP A 26 24.08 13.43 5.96
CA ASP A 26 23.19 12.57 6.75
C ASP A 26 21.71 12.68 6.32
N PRO A 27 21.40 12.34 5.05
CA PRO A 27 20.10 12.63 4.46
C PRO A 27 19.05 11.63 4.97
N LEU A 28 17.89 12.15 5.33
CA LEU A 28 16.71 11.31 5.48
C LEU A 28 16.23 10.82 4.11
N VAL A 29 16.08 9.50 3.97
CA VAL A 29 15.60 8.87 2.73
C VAL A 29 14.15 8.48 2.87
N VAL A 30 13.32 8.93 1.93
CA VAL A 30 11.92 8.48 1.79
C VAL A 30 11.73 7.88 0.41
N LEU A 31 11.55 6.56 0.35
CA LEU A 31 11.27 5.81 -0.88
C LEU A 31 9.77 5.48 -0.95
N VAL A 32 9.12 5.83 -2.05
CA VAL A 32 7.68 5.60 -2.24
C VAL A 32 7.44 4.94 -3.60
N GLY A 33 6.70 3.83 -3.61
CA GLY A 33 6.19 3.24 -4.83
C GLY A 33 5.01 4.05 -5.37
N THR A 34 4.97 4.29 -6.68
CA THR A 34 3.89 5.08 -7.31
C THR A 34 2.72 4.23 -7.76
N SER A 35 2.95 2.93 -7.95
CA SER A 35 1.92 1.97 -8.36
C SER A 35 2.40 0.54 -8.16
N GLY A 36 1.44 -0.38 -8.09
CA GLY A 36 1.72 -1.80 -8.01
C GLY A 36 1.95 -2.45 -9.37
N PHE A 37 2.70 -3.56 -9.34
CA PHE A 37 3.01 -4.37 -10.52
C PHE A 37 2.80 -5.84 -10.15
N SER A 38 1.91 -6.52 -10.87
CA SER A 38 1.66 -7.94 -10.62
C SER A 38 2.81 -8.78 -11.18
N LEU A 39 3.35 -9.68 -10.37
CA LEU A 39 4.49 -10.55 -10.65
C LEU A 39 4.09 -12.04 -10.65
N GLY A 40 2.79 -12.32 -10.86
CA GLY A 40 2.19 -13.65 -10.79
C GLY A 40 1.01 -13.74 -9.83
N GLN A 41 0.82 -12.72 -8.99
CA GLN A 41 -0.39 -12.55 -8.18
C GLN A 41 -1.64 -12.69 -9.04
N ASN A 42 -2.63 -13.44 -8.56
CA ASN A 42 -3.91 -13.60 -9.26
C ASN A 42 -3.76 -14.07 -10.72
N GLN A 43 -2.69 -14.82 -11.02
CA GLN A 43 -2.36 -15.30 -12.37
C GLN A 43 -2.07 -14.18 -13.38
N THR A 44 -1.76 -12.97 -12.93
CA THR A 44 -1.43 -11.83 -13.81
C THR A 44 0.02 -11.39 -13.63
N ILE A 45 0.65 -11.00 -14.74
CA ILE A 45 1.98 -10.38 -14.75
C ILE A 45 1.86 -9.08 -15.52
N GLY A 46 2.23 -7.96 -14.90
CA GLY A 46 2.25 -6.67 -15.56
C GLY A 46 1.74 -5.51 -14.72
N TYR A 47 1.93 -4.31 -15.26
CA TYR A 47 1.37 -3.08 -14.74
C TYR A 47 -0.13 -3.02 -15.05
N ARG A 48 -0.98 -2.86 -14.02
CA ARG A 48 -2.45 -2.79 -14.15
C ARG A 48 -3.06 -3.97 -14.92
N ALA A 49 -2.45 -5.15 -14.81
CA ALA A 49 -2.85 -6.35 -15.53
C ALA A 49 -3.99 -7.08 -14.79
N GLY A 50 -5.07 -7.36 -15.50
CA GLY A 50 -6.25 -8.03 -14.94
C GLY A 50 -7.19 -7.12 -14.13
N PRO A 51 -8.07 -7.69 -13.31
CA PRO A 51 -9.03 -6.94 -12.50
C PRO A 51 -8.33 -6.18 -11.36
N LEU A 52 -8.98 -5.14 -10.83
CA LEU A 52 -8.43 -4.37 -9.70
C LEU A 52 -8.20 -5.29 -8.48
N ARG A 53 -7.00 -5.22 -7.91
CA ARG A 53 -6.52 -6.02 -6.79
C ARG A 53 -5.63 -5.19 -5.87
N SER A 54 -5.47 -5.63 -4.63
CA SER A 54 -4.62 -4.99 -3.63
C SER A 54 -3.18 -4.83 -4.13
N SER A 55 -2.66 -5.81 -4.89
CA SER A 55 -1.32 -5.75 -5.51
C SER A 55 -1.11 -4.57 -6.47
N HIS A 56 -2.18 -3.94 -7.00
CA HIS A 56 -2.07 -2.81 -7.94
C HIS A 56 -1.83 -1.45 -7.28
N HIS A 57 -2.09 -1.33 -5.98
CA HIS A 57 -2.11 -0.04 -5.29
C HIS A 57 -1.58 -0.09 -3.86
N ARG A 58 -1.38 -1.28 -3.29
CA ARG A 58 -0.55 -1.46 -2.10
C ARG A 58 0.92 -1.36 -2.49
N VAL A 59 1.48 -0.18 -2.28
CA VAL A 59 2.85 0.16 -2.67
C VAL A 59 3.77 0.28 -1.46
N PRO A 60 5.08 0.03 -1.61
CA PRO A 60 6.02 0.22 -0.53
C PRO A 60 6.19 1.72 -0.22
N MET A 61 6.32 2.02 1.07
CA MET A 61 6.85 3.28 1.57
C MET A 61 7.91 2.93 2.62
N ILE A 62 9.13 3.41 2.42
CA ILE A 62 10.27 3.16 3.32
C ILE A 62 10.83 4.52 3.73
N VAL A 63 11.03 4.70 5.03
CA VAL A 63 11.67 5.89 5.62
C VAL A 63 12.91 5.40 6.37
N SER A 64 14.07 5.98 6.10
CA SER A 64 15.29 5.64 6.84
C SER A 64 15.27 6.27 8.24
N ASP A 65 15.85 5.57 9.22
CA ASP A 65 16.24 6.10 10.54
C ASP A 65 15.14 6.71 11.42
N LEU A 66 13.87 6.71 10.97
CA LEU A 66 12.73 7.31 11.67
C LEU A 66 11.53 6.37 11.77
N GLY A 67 11.09 6.17 13.01
CA GLY A 67 9.87 5.43 13.33
C GLY A 67 10.09 3.93 13.53
N PRO A 68 9.01 3.15 13.53
CA PRO A 68 9.08 1.72 13.76
C PRO A 68 9.61 0.96 12.55
N VAL A 69 10.14 -0.25 12.78
CA VAL A 69 10.60 -1.17 11.72
C VAL A 69 9.50 -1.45 10.68
N ARG A 70 8.24 -1.49 11.12
CA ARG A 70 7.08 -1.68 10.24
C ARG A 70 5.86 -0.99 10.82
N GLU A 71 5.24 -0.13 10.01
CA GLU A 71 3.89 0.37 10.25
C GLU A 71 2.88 -0.64 9.68
N LYS A 72 1.93 -1.06 10.53
CA LYS A 72 0.88 -2.03 10.18
C LYS A 72 -0.41 -1.35 9.73
N ARG A 73 -0.57 -0.07 10.08
CA ARG A 73 -1.77 0.72 9.80
C ARG A 73 -1.94 0.98 8.31
N VAL A 74 -3.19 1.12 7.90
CA VAL A 74 -3.52 1.45 6.51
C VAL A 74 -3.34 2.95 6.31
N VAL A 75 -2.55 3.34 5.31
CA VAL A 75 -2.22 4.73 5.03
C VAL A 75 -2.59 5.07 3.60
N ASN A 76 -3.25 6.22 3.42
CA ASN A 76 -3.52 6.77 2.10
C ASN A 76 -2.30 7.54 1.60
N ALA A 77 -1.91 7.34 0.34
CA ALA A 77 -0.83 8.10 -0.30
C ALA A 77 -1.04 9.63 -0.24
N ASN A 78 -2.29 10.11 -0.19
CA ASN A 78 -2.62 11.52 -0.03
C ASN A 78 -2.12 12.13 1.29
N SER A 79 -1.78 11.30 2.29
CA SER A 79 -1.18 11.75 3.56
C SER A 79 0.32 12.03 3.45
N LEU A 80 0.99 11.63 2.35
CA LEU A 80 2.43 11.77 2.18
C LEU A 80 2.92 13.23 2.35
N PRO A 81 2.28 14.27 1.76
CA PRO A 81 2.74 15.64 1.97
C PRO A 81 2.69 16.08 3.44
N ALA A 82 1.62 15.70 4.15
CA ALA A 82 1.50 16.00 5.58
C ALA A 82 2.55 15.24 6.40
N MET A 83 2.87 14.00 6.01
CA MET A 83 3.92 13.21 6.63
C MET A 83 5.31 13.84 6.43
N LEU A 84 5.64 14.30 5.21
CA LEU A 84 6.89 15.01 4.94
C LEU A 84 7.00 16.32 5.72
N ALA A 85 5.89 17.07 5.85
CA ALA A 85 5.83 18.26 6.69
C ALA A 85 6.04 17.93 8.19
N LYS A 86 5.48 16.81 8.67
CA LYS A 86 5.70 16.33 10.04
C LYS A 86 7.16 15.99 10.26
N ILE A 87 7.79 15.26 9.35
CA ILE A 87 9.22 14.92 9.45
C ILE A 87 10.09 16.18 9.52
N LYS A 88 9.81 17.18 8.69
CA LYS A 88 10.54 18.45 8.73
C LYS A 88 10.44 19.16 10.09
N THR A 89 9.31 19.03 10.79
CA THR A 89 9.03 19.74 12.04
C THR A 89 9.34 18.93 13.30
N ARG A 90 9.28 17.60 13.22
CA ARG A 90 9.60 16.63 14.28
C ARG A 90 10.45 15.50 13.69
N PRO A 91 11.74 15.76 13.41
CA PRO A 91 12.63 14.80 12.75
C PRO A 91 13.01 13.60 13.64
N ASP A 92 12.48 13.51 14.84
CA ASP A 92 12.81 12.53 15.87
C ASP A 92 11.66 11.54 16.12
N CYS A 93 10.47 11.78 15.54
CA CYS A 93 9.32 10.88 15.72
C CYS A 93 8.30 10.96 14.57
N LEU A 94 8.38 10.00 13.65
CA LEU A 94 7.41 9.84 12.56
C LEU A 94 6.05 9.35 13.09
N VAL A 95 6.07 8.31 13.92
CA VAL A 95 4.89 7.72 14.57
C VAL A 95 5.16 7.62 16.05
N ASP A 96 4.27 8.20 16.87
CA ASP A 96 4.40 8.13 18.33
C ASP A 96 4.22 6.67 18.80
N PRO A 97 5.03 6.14 19.73
CA PRO A 97 4.97 4.72 20.13
C PRO A 97 3.59 4.25 20.59
N SER A 98 2.82 5.11 21.26
CA SER A 98 1.43 4.81 21.68
C SER A 98 0.51 4.64 20.47
N VAL A 99 0.74 5.40 19.40
CA VAL A 99 0.00 5.31 18.13
C VAL A 99 0.44 4.11 17.31
N TRP A 100 1.71 3.72 17.39
CA TRP A 100 2.20 2.51 16.73
C TRP A 100 1.70 1.22 17.41
N ALA A 101 1.63 1.24 18.74
CA ALA A 101 1.11 0.12 19.53
C ALA A 101 -0.40 -0.07 19.34
N SER A 102 -1.15 1.01 19.07
CA SER A 102 -2.58 0.93 18.84
C SER A 102 -2.92 0.20 17.53
N GLY A 103 -4.13 -0.33 17.46
CA GLY A 103 -4.70 -0.86 16.22
C GLY A 103 -5.58 0.18 15.56
N ASP A 104 -5.65 0.14 14.23
CA ASP A 104 -6.76 0.76 13.53
C ASP A 104 -8.06 0.06 13.92
N SER A 105 -9.16 0.81 13.90
CA SER A 105 -10.47 0.18 13.97
C SER A 105 -10.69 -0.68 12.72
N GLU A 106 -11.63 -1.62 12.78
CA GLU A 106 -11.90 -2.53 11.67
C GLU A 106 -12.26 -1.80 10.36
N PHE A 107 -12.96 -0.66 10.47
CA PHE A 107 -13.49 0.08 9.32
C PHE A 107 -12.87 1.46 9.12
N ASP A 108 -12.07 1.97 10.05
CA ASP A 108 -11.37 3.26 9.92
C ASP A 108 -9.85 3.05 10.06
N PRO A 109 -9.04 3.50 9.08
CA PRO A 109 -9.42 4.32 7.92
C PRO A 109 -10.05 3.53 6.77
N ARG A 110 -10.97 4.18 6.01
CA ARG A 110 -11.45 3.73 4.70
C ARG A 110 -10.64 4.39 3.59
N VAL A 111 -9.77 3.64 2.92
CA VAL A 111 -9.01 4.14 1.77
C VAL A 111 -9.70 3.73 0.48
N LEU A 112 -10.23 4.72 -0.22
CA LEU A 112 -10.91 4.55 -1.51
C LEU A 112 -9.90 4.60 -2.67
N THR A 113 -9.97 3.60 -3.55
CA THR A 113 -9.20 3.54 -4.80
C THR A 113 -10.15 3.38 -5.97
N ARG A 114 -9.92 4.15 -7.04
CA ARG A 114 -10.67 4.05 -8.29
C ARG A 114 -9.69 3.80 -9.43
N ASP A 115 -9.99 2.85 -10.30
CA ASP A 115 -9.24 2.69 -11.54
C ASP A 115 -9.88 3.49 -12.69
N GLY A 116 -9.17 3.60 -13.81
CA GLY A 116 -9.69 4.28 -15.01
C GLY A 116 -10.73 3.46 -15.79
N LYS A 117 -11.06 2.24 -15.35
CA LYS A 117 -12.00 1.32 -16.01
C LYS A 117 -13.36 1.28 -15.30
N GLY A 118 -13.53 2.03 -14.21
CA GLY A 118 -14.77 2.09 -13.43
C GLY A 118 -14.81 1.18 -12.21
N SER A 119 -13.75 0.42 -11.94
CA SER A 119 -13.65 -0.38 -10.71
C SER A 119 -13.37 0.52 -9.51
N VAL A 120 -13.96 0.17 -8.37
CA VAL A 120 -13.81 0.90 -7.11
C VAL A 120 -13.42 -0.10 -6.02
N ALA A 121 -12.44 0.25 -5.20
CA ALA A 121 -12.04 -0.56 -4.06
C ALA A 121 -11.98 0.26 -2.78
N VAL A 122 -12.34 -0.37 -1.67
CA VAL A 122 -12.24 0.17 -0.32
C VAL A 122 -11.30 -0.73 0.48
N THR A 123 -10.24 -0.13 1.02
CA THR A 123 -9.27 -0.81 1.89
C THR A 123 -9.41 -0.29 3.31
N THR A 124 -9.57 -1.20 4.27
CA THR A 124 -9.48 -0.94 5.70
C THR A 124 -8.40 -1.81 6.33
N SER A 125 -8.21 -1.70 7.64
CA SER A 125 -7.27 -2.54 8.40
C SER A 125 -7.58 -4.05 8.30
N ARG A 126 -8.85 -4.40 8.06
CA ARG A 126 -9.35 -5.79 8.04
C ARG A 126 -9.92 -6.23 6.70
N TRP A 127 -10.31 -5.31 5.84
CA TRP A 127 -11.05 -5.66 4.64
C TRP A 127 -10.47 -5.00 3.40
N TYR A 128 -10.46 -5.78 2.32
CA TYR A 128 -10.31 -5.26 0.97
C TYR A 128 -11.56 -5.63 0.18
N HIS A 129 -12.40 -4.64 -0.06
CA HIS A 129 -13.60 -4.76 -0.88
C HIS A 129 -13.33 -4.15 -2.24
N VAL A 130 -13.77 -4.81 -3.31
CA VAL A 130 -13.66 -4.30 -4.68
C VAL A 130 -14.94 -4.59 -5.43
N ARG A 131 -15.47 -3.56 -6.08
CA ARG A 131 -16.54 -3.64 -7.07
C ARG A 131 -15.94 -3.41 -8.45
N ASP A 132 -16.06 -4.39 -9.32
CA ASP A 132 -15.61 -4.25 -10.71
C ASP A 132 -16.60 -3.42 -11.57
N ALA A 133 -16.22 -3.15 -12.82
CA ALA A 133 -17.05 -2.38 -13.74
C ALA A 133 -18.40 -3.05 -14.04
N ASP A 134 -18.47 -4.38 -13.91
CA ASP A 134 -19.67 -5.19 -14.13
C ASP A 134 -20.53 -5.30 -12.86
N GLN A 135 -20.24 -4.49 -11.83
CA GLN A 135 -20.94 -4.45 -10.54
C GLN A 135 -20.82 -5.74 -9.71
N HIS A 136 -19.80 -6.56 -9.96
CA HIS A 136 -19.53 -7.71 -9.08
C HIS A 136 -18.66 -7.28 -7.90
N ASP A 137 -19.18 -7.51 -6.71
CA ASP A 137 -18.48 -7.30 -5.46
C ASP A 137 -17.62 -8.52 -5.10
N ARG A 138 -16.39 -8.26 -4.65
CA ARG A 138 -15.49 -9.24 -4.04
C ARG A 138 -14.96 -8.70 -2.73
N LEU A 139 -14.77 -9.58 -1.77
CA LEU A 139 -14.33 -9.20 -0.43
C LEU A 139 -13.22 -10.14 0.04
N TYR A 140 -12.14 -9.56 0.57
CA TYR A 140 -10.97 -10.28 1.01
C TYR A 140 -10.58 -9.84 2.43
N LEU A 141 -10.19 -10.80 3.28
CA LEU A 141 -9.79 -10.54 4.66
C LEU A 141 -8.31 -10.13 4.74
N LYS A 142 -8.02 -9.00 5.37
CA LYS A 142 -6.67 -8.49 5.61
C LYS A 142 -6.32 -8.57 7.11
N PRO A 143 -5.04 -8.76 7.47
CA PRO A 143 -3.88 -8.97 6.60
C PRO A 143 -3.69 -10.43 6.13
N ASP A 144 -4.56 -11.35 6.54
CA ASP A 144 -4.37 -12.80 6.37
C ASP A 144 -4.39 -13.25 4.90
N ASP A 145 -5.27 -12.68 4.07
CA ASP A 145 -5.31 -12.90 2.62
C ASP A 145 -4.65 -11.73 1.89
N LEU A 146 -3.32 -11.66 1.98
CA LEU A 146 -2.55 -10.56 1.41
C LEU A 146 -2.72 -10.44 -0.12
N GLU A 147 -2.92 -11.56 -0.82
CA GLU A 147 -2.87 -11.67 -2.28
C GLU A 147 -4.25 -11.79 -2.95
N ASP A 148 -5.34 -11.57 -2.20
CA ASP A 148 -6.73 -11.57 -2.69
C ASP A 148 -7.16 -12.92 -3.29
N GLN A 149 -6.79 -14.02 -2.65
CA GLN A 149 -7.08 -15.37 -3.14
C GLN A 149 -8.47 -15.86 -2.73
N ASN A 150 -8.93 -15.50 -1.53
CA ASN A 150 -10.10 -16.07 -0.88
C ASN A 150 -11.24 -15.04 -0.86
N ASP A 151 -12.07 -15.06 -1.90
CA ASP A 151 -13.27 -14.23 -1.96
C ASP A 151 -14.32 -14.73 -0.95
N VAL A 152 -14.56 -13.93 0.09
CA VAL A 152 -15.51 -14.20 1.17
C VAL A 152 -16.78 -13.34 1.07
N SER A 153 -16.99 -12.64 -0.05
CA SER A 153 -18.17 -11.78 -0.28
C SER A 153 -19.50 -12.50 0.00
N ARG A 154 -19.62 -13.77 -0.43
CA ARG A 154 -20.82 -14.59 -0.21
C ARG A 154 -21.04 -15.00 1.25
N LEU A 155 -19.98 -15.01 2.06
CA LEU A 155 -20.04 -15.37 3.48
C LEU A 155 -20.32 -14.17 4.38
N ARG A 156 -19.99 -12.96 3.91
CA ARG A 156 -20.11 -11.70 4.67
C ARG A 156 -20.81 -10.60 3.86
N PRO A 157 -22.08 -10.82 3.44
CA PRO A 157 -22.84 -9.80 2.72
C PRO A 157 -23.03 -8.52 3.54
N ASP A 158 -23.11 -8.66 4.87
CA ASP A 158 -23.16 -7.54 5.82
C ASP A 158 -21.99 -6.56 5.67
N ILE A 159 -20.79 -7.07 5.41
CA ILE A 159 -19.59 -6.26 5.20
C ILE A 159 -19.54 -5.69 3.79
N VAL A 160 -20.03 -6.44 2.79
CA VAL A 160 -20.13 -5.95 1.42
C VAL A 160 -21.06 -4.75 1.34
N ASP A 161 -22.23 -4.81 1.98
CA ASP A 161 -23.19 -3.72 2.03
C ASP A 161 -22.58 -2.49 2.73
N LEU A 162 -21.98 -2.69 3.91
CA LEU A 162 -21.36 -1.62 4.69
C LEU A 162 -20.21 -0.92 3.94
N LEU A 163 -19.40 -1.66 3.19
CA LEU A 163 -18.25 -1.10 2.46
C LEU A 163 -18.63 -0.59 1.06
N GLY A 164 -19.75 -1.06 0.52
CA GLY A 164 -20.29 -0.70 -0.80
C GLY A 164 -21.06 0.62 -0.85
N GLU A 165 -21.45 1.15 0.32
CA GLU A 165 -21.94 2.52 0.55
C GLU A 165 -20.79 3.54 0.60
#